data_AF-A0A961QTD1-F1
#
_entry.id   AF-A0A961QTD1-F1
#
_cell.length_a   1.000
_cell.length_b   1.000
_cell.length_c   1.000
_cell.angle_alpha   90.00
_cell.angle_beta   90.00
_cell.angle_gamma   90.00
#
_symmetry.space_group_name_H-M   'P 1'
#
loop_
_entity.id
_entity.type
_entity.pdbx_description
1 polymer ?
#
loop_
_entity_poly.entity_id
_entity_poly.type
_entity_poly.pdbx_seq_one_letter_code
_entity_poly.pdbx_strand_id
1 'polypeptide(L)'
;CIENHGRQCVYNPDSYFRLREAAGPAVGMNFDPSHLIWMGGDPVSAIHALGSEHIYHVHGKDTRIEPEARVNGTLDTRDVVPVPGRTWNFVPLGHGLSRRGWLEVVGALRDIGYDDVISIENEDYTLDTRTAIAESVDTLRFAIAESARRRA
;
A
#
# COMPACT_ATOMS: atom_id res chain seq x y z
N CYS A 1 -12.45 -10.32 -1.09
CA CYS A 1 -11.13 -10.11 -1.72
C CYS A 1 -10.05 -10.70 -0.80
N ILE A 2 -8.83 -10.86 -1.29
CA ILE A 2 -7.65 -11.30 -0.52
C ILE A 2 -6.60 -10.20 -0.59
N GLU A 3 -5.94 -9.92 0.52
CA GLU A 3 -4.90 -8.89 0.61
C GLU A 3 -3.55 -9.42 0.11
N ASN A 4 -2.81 -8.60 -0.65
CA ASN A 4 -1.43 -8.92 -1.00
C ASN A 4 -0.52 -8.67 0.22
N HIS A 5 -0.06 -9.74 0.86
CA HIS A 5 0.72 -9.64 2.08
C HIS A 5 1.96 -10.55 2.01
N GLY A 6 3.14 -10.02 2.31
CA GLY A 6 4.43 -10.72 2.14
C GLY A 6 4.67 -11.98 3.00
N ARG A 7 3.67 -12.42 3.77
CA ARG A 7 3.65 -13.67 4.54
C ARG A 7 2.50 -14.60 4.14
N GLN A 8 1.82 -14.32 3.04
CA GLN A 8 0.67 -15.06 2.53
C GLN A 8 1.00 -15.66 1.16
N CYS A 9 0.14 -16.56 0.67
CA CYS A 9 0.30 -17.15 -0.67
C CYS A 9 0.13 -16.11 -1.80
N VAL A 10 -0.62 -15.05 -1.55
CA VAL A 10 -0.77 -13.90 -2.44
C VAL A 10 -0.02 -12.73 -1.81
N TYR A 11 1.09 -12.35 -2.42
CA TYR A 11 1.96 -11.27 -1.92
C TYR A 11 2.24 -10.20 -2.98
N ASN A 12 1.91 -10.44 -4.25
CA ASN A 12 2.12 -9.50 -5.35
C ASN A 12 1.14 -9.81 -6.52
N PRO A 13 1.12 -8.99 -7.60
CA PRO A 13 0.25 -9.25 -8.75
C PRO A 13 0.45 -10.63 -9.39
N ASP A 14 1.69 -11.12 -9.52
CA ASP A 14 1.98 -12.44 -10.13
C ASP A 14 1.33 -13.59 -9.35
N SER A 15 1.57 -13.65 -8.04
CA SER A 15 0.95 -14.65 -7.15
C SER A 15 -0.57 -14.52 -7.08
N TYR A 16 -1.11 -13.31 -7.22
CA TYR A 16 -2.55 -13.08 -7.35
C TYR A 16 -3.12 -13.66 -8.65
N PHE A 17 -2.49 -13.41 -9.80
CA PHE A 17 -3.00 -13.93 -11.07
C PHE A 17 -2.97 -15.46 -11.12
N ARG A 18 -1.98 -16.09 -10.48
CA ARG A 18 -1.97 -17.55 -10.29
C ARG A 18 -3.17 -18.05 -9.48
N LEU A 19 -3.56 -17.33 -8.42
CA LEU A 19 -4.78 -17.65 -7.67
C LEU A 19 -6.05 -17.41 -8.51
N ARG A 20 -6.09 -16.29 -9.24
CA ARG A 20 -7.23 -15.90 -10.09
C ARG A 20 -7.47 -16.91 -11.20
N GLU A 21 -6.41 -17.46 -11.80
CA GLU A 21 -6.47 -18.53 -12.80
C GLU A 21 -7.13 -19.79 -12.23
N ALA A 22 -6.79 -20.18 -10.99
CA ALA A 22 -7.32 -21.37 -10.35
C ALA A 22 -8.74 -21.20 -9.78
N ALA A 23 -9.06 -20.02 -9.24
CA ALA A 23 -10.31 -19.77 -8.49
C ALA A 23 -11.38 -19.01 -9.28
N GLY A 24 -11.02 -18.40 -10.41
CA GLY A 24 -11.94 -17.66 -11.27
C GLY A 24 -12.36 -16.29 -10.73
N PRO A 25 -13.40 -15.67 -11.33
CA PRO A 25 -13.65 -14.24 -11.19
C PRO A 25 -14.22 -13.77 -9.85
N ALA A 26 -14.52 -14.68 -8.93
CA ALA A 26 -15.00 -14.32 -7.59
C ALA A 26 -13.90 -13.73 -6.68
N VAL A 27 -12.62 -13.97 -7.00
CA VAL A 27 -11.48 -13.58 -6.14
C VAL A 27 -10.81 -12.30 -6.63
N GLY A 28 -11.13 -11.15 -6.04
CA GLY A 28 -10.38 -9.90 -6.23
C GLY A 28 -9.33 -9.66 -5.16
N MET A 29 -8.48 -8.65 -5.39
CA MET A 29 -7.46 -8.18 -4.48
C MET A 29 -8.01 -7.08 -3.57
N ASN A 30 -7.66 -7.16 -2.27
CA ASN A 30 -7.60 -6.00 -1.39
C ASN A 30 -6.20 -5.42 -1.55
N PHE A 31 -6.05 -4.35 -2.32
CA PHE A 31 -4.74 -3.84 -2.67
C PHE A 31 -4.18 -3.05 -1.48
N ASP A 32 -3.09 -3.56 -0.91
CA ASP A 32 -2.31 -2.90 0.13
C ASP A 32 -0.91 -2.57 -0.41
N PRO A 33 -0.57 -1.28 -0.60
CA PRO A 33 0.72 -0.88 -1.17
C PRO A 33 1.89 -1.11 -0.20
N SER A 34 1.65 -1.13 1.11
CA SER A 34 2.70 -1.20 2.15
C SER A 34 3.58 -2.44 1.97
N HIS A 35 2.97 -3.59 1.65
CA HIS A 35 3.69 -4.83 1.46
C HIS A 35 4.60 -4.80 0.23
N LEU A 36 4.10 -4.26 -0.89
CA LEU A 36 4.92 -4.12 -2.09
C LEU A 36 6.12 -3.20 -1.85
N ILE A 37 5.92 -2.10 -1.12
CA ILE A 37 6.99 -1.12 -0.84
C ILE A 37 8.20 -1.78 -0.19
N TRP A 38 8.03 -2.54 0.91
CA TRP A 38 9.19 -3.20 1.53
C TRP A 38 9.70 -4.41 0.74
N MET A 39 8.85 -5.07 -0.05
CA MET A 39 9.29 -6.11 -0.97
C MET A 39 10.03 -5.54 -2.22
N GLY A 40 10.16 -4.22 -2.33
CA GLY A 40 10.84 -3.55 -3.44
C GLY A 40 9.99 -3.41 -4.71
N GLY A 41 8.68 -3.65 -4.61
CA GLY A 41 7.71 -3.40 -5.66
C GLY A 41 7.28 -1.94 -5.72
N ASP A 42 6.83 -1.52 -6.91
CA ASP A 42 6.23 -0.21 -7.14
C ASP A 42 4.69 -0.31 -7.11
N PRO A 43 4.01 0.33 -6.14
CA PRO A 43 2.56 0.31 -6.05
C PRO A 43 1.85 0.84 -7.30
N VAL A 44 2.39 1.88 -7.95
CA VAL A 44 1.76 2.49 -9.13
C VAL A 44 1.76 1.50 -10.31
N SER A 45 2.91 0.89 -10.60
CA SER A 45 3.02 -0.16 -11.61
C SER A 45 2.13 -1.36 -11.29
N ALA A 46 2.03 -1.75 -10.03
CA ALA A 46 1.17 -2.86 -9.60
C ALA A 46 -0.32 -2.55 -9.82
N ILE A 47 -0.77 -1.33 -9.52
CA ILE A 47 -2.16 -0.89 -9.77
C ILE A 47 -2.50 -1.00 -11.26
N HIS A 48 -1.61 -0.52 -12.14
CA HIS A 48 -1.82 -0.61 -13.59
C HIS A 48 -1.79 -2.06 -14.10
N ALA A 49 -0.90 -2.89 -13.56
CA ALA A 49 -0.83 -4.31 -13.92
C ALA A 49 -2.07 -5.09 -13.49
N LEU A 50 -2.66 -4.73 -12.34
CA LEU A 50 -3.89 -5.33 -11.85
C LEU A 50 -5.11 -4.82 -12.61
N GLY A 51 -5.29 -3.52 -12.80
CA GLY A 51 -6.51 -2.95 -13.37
C GLY A 51 -7.73 -3.05 -12.45
N SER A 52 -8.82 -2.36 -12.81
CA SER A 52 -10.02 -2.23 -11.97
C SER A 52 -10.82 -3.53 -11.83
N GLU A 53 -10.74 -4.44 -12.80
CA GLU A 53 -11.42 -5.74 -12.71
C GLU A 53 -10.86 -6.66 -11.63
N HIS A 54 -9.69 -6.31 -11.08
CA HIS A 54 -8.95 -7.13 -10.12
C HIS A 54 -8.82 -6.49 -8.75
N ILE A 55 -8.90 -5.16 -8.62
CA ILE A 55 -8.85 -4.44 -7.33
C ILE A 55 -10.27 -4.20 -6.82
N TYR A 56 -10.66 -4.90 -5.75
CA TYR A 56 -12.01 -4.81 -5.17
C TYR A 56 -12.05 -3.89 -3.93
N HIS A 57 -10.93 -3.75 -3.25
CA HIS A 57 -10.79 -2.87 -2.10
C HIS A 57 -9.35 -2.36 -2.02
N VAL A 58 -9.13 -1.26 -1.31
CA VAL A 58 -7.80 -0.66 -1.15
C VAL A 58 -7.56 -0.33 0.31
N HIS A 59 -6.44 -0.80 0.84
CA HIS A 59 -5.90 -0.27 2.09
C HIS A 59 -4.98 0.91 1.81
N GLY A 60 -5.24 2.02 2.49
CA GLY A 60 -4.30 3.09 2.70
C GLY A 60 -3.38 2.69 3.86
N LYS A 61 -2.21 2.13 3.55
CA LYS A 61 -1.18 1.73 4.49
C LYS A 61 0.19 2.03 3.89
N ASP A 62 1.12 2.53 4.68
CA ASP A 62 2.41 3.01 4.18
C ASP A 62 3.58 2.27 4.85
N THR A 63 4.74 2.30 4.22
CA THR A 63 5.96 1.67 4.74
C THR A 63 7.16 2.55 4.49
N ARG A 64 7.94 2.79 5.55
CA ARG A 64 9.24 3.44 5.47
C ARG A 64 10.33 2.37 5.49
N ILE A 65 11.23 2.44 4.51
CA ILE A 65 12.47 1.65 4.51
C ILE A 65 13.46 2.34 5.45
N GLU A 66 13.94 1.60 6.44
CA GLU A 66 14.85 2.13 7.46
C GLU A 66 16.32 2.02 7.03
N PRO A 67 17.24 2.82 7.60
CA PRO A 67 18.66 2.76 7.28
C PRO A 67 19.28 1.36 7.41
N GLU A 68 18.79 0.54 8.33
CA GLU A 68 19.20 -0.84 8.58
C GLU A 68 19.04 -1.73 7.33
N ALA A 69 18.12 -1.42 6.42
CA ALA A 69 17.95 -2.14 5.16
C ALA A 69 19.18 -2.06 4.26
N ARG A 70 20.02 -1.02 4.40
CA ARG A 70 21.26 -0.86 3.61
C ARG A 70 22.28 -1.95 3.93
N VAL A 71 22.20 -2.54 5.12
CA VAL A 71 23.09 -3.62 5.57
C VAL A 71 22.42 -4.97 5.40
N ASN A 72 21.14 -5.07 5.78
CA ASN A 72 20.45 -6.36 5.92
C ASN A 72 19.49 -6.69 4.76
N GLY A 73 19.33 -5.79 3.79
CA GLY A 73 18.26 -5.87 2.79
C GLY A 73 16.88 -5.60 3.40
N THR A 74 15.81 -5.78 2.61
CA THR A 74 14.44 -5.48 3.05
C THR A 74 13.64 -6.71 3.49
N LEU A 75 14.18 -7.91 3.32
CA LEU A 75 13.52 -9.15 3.75
C LEU A 75 13.65 -9.34 5.27
N ASP A 76 12.82 -8.63 6.02
CA ASP A 76 12.77 -8.67 7.48
C ASP A 76 11.46 -9.28 7.97
N THR A 77 11.53 -10.54 8.37
CA THR A 77 10.38 -11.34 8.81
C THR A 77 10.17 -11.32 10.32
N ARG A 78 10.85 -10.43 11.06
CA ARG A 78 10.61 -10.25 12.51
C ARG A 78 9.25 -9.63 12.76
N ASP A 79 8.72 -9.75 13.97
CA ASP A 79 7.47 -9.08 14.36
C ASP A 79 7.62 -7.57 14.37
N VAL A 80 6.55 -6.85 14.00
CA VAL A 80 6.51 -5.38 13.85
C VAL A 80 6.86 -4.63 15.14
N VAL A 81 6.88 -5.34 16.28
CA VAL A 81 7.42 -4.87 17.55
C VAL A 81 8.53 -5.82 18.05
N PRO A 82 9.62 -5.28 18.63
CA PRO A 82 9.92 -3.87 18.83
C PRO A 82 10.27 -3.16 17.50
N VAL A 83 9.93 -1.86 17.40
CA VAL A 83 10.18 -1.04 16.20
C VAL A 83 11.67 -0.80 15.91
N PRO A 84 12.53 -0.48 16.90
CA PRO A 84 13.94 -0.19 16.64
C PRO A 84 14.73 -1.38 16.08
N GLY A 85 15.65 -1.11 15.15
CA GLY A 85 16.55 -2.12 14.56
C GLY A 85 15.92 -3.00 13.48
N ARG A 86 14.70 -2.67 13.04
CA ARG A 86 14.01 -3.25 11.89
C ARG A 86 14.48 -2.60 10.58
N THR A 87 14.37 -3.31 9.46
CA THR A 87 14.77 -2.77 8.14
C THR A 87 13.67 -1.98 7.44
N TRP A 88 12.44 -2.11 7.93
CA TRP A 88 11.28 -1.34 7.48
C TRP A 88 10.22 -1.33 8.58
N ASN A 89 9.40 -0.29 8.61
CA ASN A 89 8.29 -0.13 9.55
C ASN A 89 7.04 0.39 8.84
N PHE A 90 5.87 -0.06 9.30
CA PHE A 90 4.59 0.56 8.95
C PHE A 90 4.48 1.92 9.62
N VAL A 91 3.96 2.89 8.89
CA VAL A 91 3.96 4.31 9.26
C VAL A 91 2.69 4.99 8.74
N PRO A 92 2.32 6.19 9.24
CA PRO A 92 1.23 6.97 8.67
C PRO A 92 1.48 7.30 7.19
N LEU A 93 0.41 7.49 6.45
CA LEU A 93 0.49 7.81 5.02
C LEU A 93 1.18 9.16 4.85
N GLY A 94 2.23 9.19 4.06
CA GLY A 94 3.07 10.39 3.89
C GLY A 94 4.43 10.29 4.58
N HIS A 95 4.61 9.31 5.48
CA HIS A 95 5.85 9.09 6.24
C HIS A 95 6.72 7.98 5.64
N GLY A 96 6.15 7.15 4.77
CA GLY A 96 6.88 6.22 3.90
C GLY A 96 7.01 6.83 2.52
N LEU A 97 6.01 6.61 1.67
CA LEU A 97 5.83 7.41 0.46
C LEU A 97 5.53 8.86 0.83
N SER A 98 6.13 9.81 0.11
CA SER A 98 5.78 11.22 0.27
C SER A 98 4.29 11.47 -0.07
N ARG A 99 3.73 12.61 0.34
CA ARG A 99 2.39 13.05 -0.09
C ARG A 99 2.23 13.06 -1.62
N ARG A 100 3.31 13.35 -2.36
CA ARG A 100 3.32 13.28 -3.83
C ARG A 100 3.32 11.83 -4.34
N GLY A 101 3.99 10.92 -3.64
CA GLY A 101 3.89 9.48 -3.93
C GLY A 101 2.46 8.97 -3.74
N TRP A 102 1.79 9.36 -2.65
CA TRP A 102 0.37 9.04 -2.47
C TRP A 102 -0.55 9.67 -3.52
N LEU A 103 -0.23 10.88 -4.02
CA LEU A 103 -0.92 11.46 -5.18
C LEU A 103 -0.74 10.60 -6.44
N GLU A 104 0.42 9.98 -6.65
CA GLU A 104 0.66 9.07 -7.77
C GLU A 104 -0.13 7.76 -7.60
N VAL A 105 -0.18 7.19 -6.39
CA VAL A 105 -1.01 6.01 -6.06
C VAL A 105 -2.50 6.28 -6.32
N VAL A 106 -3.03 7.39 -5.79
CA VAL A 106 -4.44 7.79 -6.00
C VAL A 106 -4.71 8.11 -7.47
N GLY A 107 -3.74 8.70 -8.17
CA GLY A 107 -3.80 8.91 -9.62
C GLY A 107 -3.94 7.59 -10.38
N ALA A 108 -3.09 6.60 -10.08
CA ALA A 108 -3.12 5.30 -10.72
C ALA A 108 -4.45 4.56 -10.50
N LEU A 109 -4.98 4.60 -9.26
CA LEU A 109 -6.31 4.05 -8.94
C LEU A 109 -7.40 4.71 -9.80
N ARG A 110 -7.38 6.04 -9.92
CA ARG A 110 -8.31 6.79 -10.77
C ARG A 110 -8.12 6.47 -12.25
N ASP A 111 -6.89 6.24 -12.69
CA ASP A 111 -6.56 5.91 -14.09
C ASP A 111 -7.13 4.56 -14.52
N ILE A 112 -7.13 3.57 -13.61
CA ILE A 112 -7.79 2.28 -13.87
C ILE A 112 -9.32 2.34 -13.65
N GLY A 113 -9.86 3.46 -13.17
CA GLY A 113 -11.30 3.66 -12.94
C GLY A 113 -11.80 3.21 -11.56
N TYR A 114 -10.93 3.05 -10.57
CA TYR A 114 -11.33 2.80 -9.20
C TYR A 114 -11.89 4.08 -8.55
N ASP A 115 -13.14 4.04 -8.09
CA ASP A 115 -13.89 5.18 -7.52
C ASP A 115 -14.58 4.81 -6.19
N ASP A 116 -13.98 3.89 -5.44
CA ASP A 116 -14.50 3.42 -4.15
C ASP A 116 -13.54 3.80 -2.99
N VAL A 117 -13.76 3.24 -1.81
CA VAL A 117 -13.10 3.59 -0.56
C VAL A 117 -11.62 3.21 -0.52
N ILE A 118 -10.77 4.14 -0.07
CA ILE A 118 -9.43 3.85 0.46
C ILE A 118 -9.54 3.77 1.98
N SER A 119 -9.45 2.55 2.53
CA SER A 119 -9.58 2.30 3.97
C SER A 119 -8.24 2.48 4.68
N ILE A 120 -8.14 3.39 5.64
CA ILE A 120 -6.87 3.60 6.38
C ILE A 120 -6.66 2.43 7.34
N GLU A 121 -5.56 1.70 7.16
CA GLU A 121 -5.09 0.70 8.11
C GLU A 121 -3.86 1.24 8.83
N ASN A 122 -3.98 1.44 10.14
CA ASN A 122 -2.90 2.02 10.96
C ASN A 122 -2.17 0.94 11.77
N GLU A 123 -0.90 0.72 11.46
CA GLU A 123 0.03 -0.11 12.25
C GLU A 123 1.33 0.62 12.61
N ASP A 124 1.28 1.95 12.76
CA ASP A 124 2.38 2.70 13.37
C ASP A 124 2.34 2.51 14.90
N TYR A 125 3.45 2.06 15.48
CA TYR A 125 3.61 1.82 16.92
C TYR A 125 4.50 2.87 17.61
N THR A 126 4.85 3.94 16.91
CA THR A 126 5.73 5.03 17.37
C THR A 126 4.97 6.32 17.68
N LEU A 127 3.77 6.50 17.11
CA LEU A 127 2.90 7.65 17.29
C LEU A 127 1.61 7.28 18.03
N ASP A 128 0.96 8.29 18.62
CA ASP A 128 -0.42 8.13 19.09
C ASP A 128 -1.35 7.81 17.90
N THR A 129 -2.24 6.83 18.09
CA THR A 129 -3.11 6.31 17.04
C THR A 129 -3.97 7.40 16.40
N ARG A 130 -4.49 8.37 17.17
CA ARG A 130 -5.33 9.44 16.60
C ARG A 130 -4.51 10.39 15.76
N THR A 131 -3.30 10.72 16.19
CA THR A 131 -2.38 11.55 15.42
C THR A 131 -2.01 10.87 14.10
N ALA A 132 -1.62 9.60 14.14
CA ALA A 132 -1.25 8.82 12.96
C ALA A 132 -2.40 8.72 11.94
N ILE A 133 -3.64 8.48 12.41
CA ILE A 133 -4.83 8.48 11.56
C ILE A 133 -5.10 9.87 10.97
N ALA A 134 -4.97 10.95 11.76
CA ALA A 134 -5.20 12.31 11.29
C ALA A 134 -4.22 12.70 10.18
N GLU A 135 -2.92 12.41 10.35
CA GLU A 135 -1.89 12.64 9.33
C GLU A 135 -2.19 11.86 8.04
N SER A 136 -2.65 10.61 8.19
CA SER A 136 -3.03 9.77 7.05
C SER A 136 -4.24 10.31 6.28
N VAL A 137 -5.25 10.79 7.00
CA VAL A 137 -6.42 11.47 6.41
C VAL A 137 -6.00 12.71 5.64
N ASP A 138 -5.09 13.53 6.19
CA ASP A 138 -4.62 14.76 5.56
C ASP A 138 -3.79 14.48 4.30
N THR A 139 -3.01 13.40 4.28
CA THR A 139 -2.32 12.92 3.08
C THR A 139 -3.30 12.50 2.00
N LEU A 140 -4.30 11.67 2.32
CA LEU A 140 -5.29 11.19 1.35
C LEU A 140 -6.19 12.32 0.81
N ARG A 141 -6.65 13.24 1.67
CA ARG A 141 -7.43 14.41 1.24
C ARG A 141 -6.68 15.24 0.21
N PHE A 142 -5.40 15.47 0.44
CA PHE A 142 -4.54 16.15 -0.51
C PHE A 142 -4.41 15.38 -1.83
N ALA A 143 -4.09 14.08 -1.76
CA ALA A 143 -3.93 13.25 -2.95
C ALA A 143 -5.21 13.21 -3.81
N ILE A 144 -6.37 13.05 -3.17
CA ILE A 144 -7.68 13.04 -3.84
C ILE A 144 -7.96 14.40 -4.50
N ALA A 145 -7.76 15.51 -3.79
CA ALA A 145 -8.02 16.85 -4.31
C ALA A 145 -7.10 17.22 -5.48
N GLU A 146 -5.80 16.94 -5.38
CA GLU A 146 -4.85 17.24 -6.45
C GLU A 146 -5.00 16.31 -7.65
N SER A 147 -5.34 15.04 -7.43
CA SER A 147 -5.61 14.07 -8.51
C SER A 147 -6.76 14.56 -9.40
N ALA A 148 -7.82 15.11 -8.80
CA ALA A 148 -8.95 15.67 -9.54
C ALA A 148 -8.58 16.88 -10.40
N ARG A 149 -7.66 17.75 -9.94
CA ARG A 149 -7.23 18.94 -10.69
C ARG A 149 -6.39 18.64 -11.92
N ARG A 150 -5.60 17.55 -11.92
CA ARG A 150 -4.72 17.19 -13.05
C ARG A 150 -5.48 16.79 -14.32
N ARG A 151 -6.80 16.55 -14.24
CA ARG A 151 -7.66 16.20 -15.38
C ARG A 151 -8.56 17.35 -15.87
N ALA A 152 -8.54 18.50 -15.20
CA ALA A 152 -9.22 19.73 -15.64
C ALA A 152 -8.31 20.54 -16.56
#